data_AF-A0A834CSA7-F1
#
_entry.id   AF-A0A834CSA7-F1
#
_cell.length_a   1.000
_cell.length_b   1.000
_cell.length_c   1.000
_cell.angle_alpha   90.00
_cell.angle_beta   90.00
_cell.angle_gamma   90.00
#
_symmetry.space_group_name_H-M   'P 1'
#
loop_
_entity.id
_entity.type
_entity.pdbx_description
1 polymer ?
#
loop_
_entity_poly.entity_id
_entity_poly.type
_entity_poly.pdbx_seq_one_letter_code
_entity_poly.pdbx_strand_id
1 'polypeptide(L)'
;MSLLIPGPKAPGNEIDVYLWPLIDELVDLWENGVDTYDASTKQMFQLHAALLWTINDFPAYGNLSGWSTKGKLACPTCNGDTDSLWLKYGRKHCYMGHRRFLSPEHSWRRKKTNFNGNNDHRMPPCELSGHDVLDQLNNVGDILFGKGGRKRKRRPDELNWTKTSIFFQLPYWSTLKLRHNLDVMHIEKNICDNVLGTLMSIPGKTKDSVNARKDLMILGIKKELHLQEHGQRLVMPPACYTLQGDERKGFFEWLQAVKFPDGFAGNITRCVTLNGCKISGMKSHDCHIFLQRLLPVAIAGYLRPDIRLALTELSIFFRQLCTRTLSIDVLNRLEIDIPIILCKLEMILPPAFFDVMMHLAIHLPREALYGGPVQYRWMYPFERYLGKFKHYVRNKARAKGSIAEAYIHTECLSFCSMYLHDVETRFDREERNVDVCEGRQQCEFSIFTQKVRPFGASNPTRPDNKVFAKQCWYVLNNCPEIAQYLE
;
A
#
# COMPACT_ATOMS: atom_id res chain seq x y z
N MET A 1 -0.43 26.04 7.27
CA MET A 1 0.54 25.15 6.59
C MET A 1 0.55 25.45 5.08
N SER A 2 1.71 25.77 4.51
CA SER A 2 1.86 26.18 3.10
C SER A 2 1.77 24.97 2.15
N LEU A 3 0.85 25.00 1.18
CA LEU A 3 0.75 23.94 0.16
C LEU A 3 1.92 24.04 -0.83
N LEU A 4 2.89 23.12 -0.72
CA LEU A 4 3.94 22.94 -1.73
C LEU A 4 3.42 22.05 -2.85
N ILE A 5 3.04 22.66 -3.97
CA ILE A 5 2.69 21.91 -5.19
C ILE A 5 3.98 21.53 -5.91
N PRO A 6 4.35 20.23 -5.97
CA PRO A 6 5.53 19.80 -6.68
C PRO A 6 5.34 20.05 -8.18
N GLY A 7 6.23 20.86 -8.76
CA GLY A 7 6.36 21.07 -10.20
C GLY A 7 7.72 20.58 -10.71
N PRO A 8 8.14 20.96 -11.94
CA PRO A 8 9.46 20.62 -12.48
C PRO A 8 10.64 21.06 -11.59
N LYS A 9 10.39 22.05 -10.70
CA LYS A 9 11.32 22.57 -9.70
C LYS A 9 10.91 22.17 -8.28
N ALA A 10 10.41 20.95 -8.09
CA ALA A 10 10.07 20.41 -6.77
C ALA A 10 11.27 20.52 -5.81
N PRO A 11 11.03 20.79 -4.53
CA PRO A 11 12.09 21.14 -3.59
C PRO A 11 13.06 19.98 -3.32
N GLY A 12 12.60 18.72 -3.41
CA GLY A 12 13.44 17.56 -3.11
C GLY A 12 14.00 17.69 -1.69
N ASN A 13 15.33 17.70 -1.54
CA ASN A 13 15.99 17.90 -0.26
C ASN A 13 15.80 19.31 0.33
N GLU A 14 15.44 20.31 -0.48
CA GLU A 14 15.14 21.67 -0.01
C GLU A 14 13.79 21.75 0.73
N ILE A 15 13.04 20.65 0.81
CA ILE A 15 11.78 20.60 1.59
C ILE A 15 12.00 21.07 3.03
N ASP A 16 13.18 20.79 3.60
CA ASP A 16 13.56 21.19 4.95
C ASP A 16 13.53 22.70 5.16
N VAL A 17 13.96 23.48 4.15
CA VAL A 17 13.91 24.96 4.21
C VAL A 17 12.46 25.45 4.35
N TYR A 18 11.51 24.76 3.72
CA TYR A 18 10.09 25.10 3.82
C TYR A 18 9.43 24.60 5.10
N LEU A 19 10.01 23.57 5.74
CA LEU A 19 9.54 23.04 7.00
C LEU A 19 10.09 23.80 8.21
N TRP A 20 11.10 24.66 8.02
CA TRP A 20 11.73 25.41 9.11
C TRP A 20 10.72 26.14 10.02
N PRO A 21 9.76 26.93 9.49
CA PRO A 21 8.79 27.61 10.37
C PRO A 21 7.90 26.63 11.15
N LEU A 22 7.57 25.48 10.56
CA LEU A 22 6.82 24.43 11.25
C LEU A 22 7.65 23.81 12.38
N ILE A 23 8.96 23.62 12.17
CA ILE A 23 9.84 23.07 13.19
C ILE A 23 9.99 24.05 14.35
N ASP A 24 10.18 25.35 14.08
CA ASP A 24 10.24 26.38 15.12
C ASP A 24 8.96 26.39 15.97
N GLU A 25 7.78 26.38 15.33
CA GLU A 25 6.49 26.29 16.03
C GLU A 25 6.35 25.00 16.85
N LEU A 26 6.81 23.85 16.33
CA LEU A 26 6.74 22.56 17.05
C LEU A 26 7.71 22.47 18.23
N VAL A 27 8.87 23.14 18.15
CA VAL A 27 9.81 23.26 19.28
C VAL A 27 9.17 24.11 20.38
N ASP A 28 8.63 25.27 20.03
CA ASP A 28 7.99 26.18 20.99
C ASP A 28 6.77 25.51 21.66
N LEU A 29 5.92 24.84 20.88
CA LEU A 29 4.79 24.05 21.40
C LEU A 29 5.22 22.89 22.30
N TRP A 30 6.40 22.32 22.10
CA TRP A 30 6.90 21.24 22.94
C TRP A 30 7.48 21.77 24.25
N GLU A 31 8.37 22.76 24.16
CA GLU A 31 9.15 23.27 25.30
C GLU A 31 8.35 24.23 26.18
N ASN A 32 7.68 25.20 25.57
CA ASN A 32 6.96 26.26 26.27
C ASN A 32 5.45 26.01 26.30
N GLY A 33 4.90 25.44 25.23
CA GLY A 33 3.45 25.33 25.01
C GLY A 33 2.81 26.69 24.71
N VAL A 34 1.50 26.69 24.43
CA VAL A 34 0.73 27.92 24.17
C VAL A 34 -0.55 27.97 24.98
N ASP A 35 -0.82 29.13 25.59
CA ASP A 35 -2.08 29.40 26.28
C ASP A 35 -3.27 29.20 25.34
N THR A 36 -4.09 28.18 25.62
CA THR A 36 -5.23 27.79 24.78
C THR A 36 -6.50 27.71 25.60
N TYR A 37 -7.60 28.23 25.05
CA TYR A 37 -8.91 28.13 25.66
C TYR A 37 -9.61 26.83 25.25
N ASP A 38 -9.96 26.00 26.22
CA ASP A 38 -10.83 24.84 26.00
C ASP A 38 -12.30 25.26 26.11
N ALA A 39 -13.02 25.22 24.99
CA ALA A 39 -14.43 25.58 24.92
C ALA A 39 -15.34 24.65 25.75
N SER A 40 -14.93 23.40 26.01
CA SER A 40 -15.70 22.42 26.77
C SER A 40 -15.66 22.72 28.27
N THR A 41 -14.45 22.84 28.82
CA THR A 41 -14.24 23.14 30.25
C THR A 41 -14.34 24.62 30.57
N LYS A 42 -14.33 25.49 29.55
CA LYS A 42 -14.31 26.96 29.66
C LYS A 42 -13.08 27.49 30.42
N GLN A 43 -11.96 26.78 30.34
CA GLN A 43 -10.73 27.12 31.06
C GLN A 43 -9.56 27.32 30.09
N MET A 44 -8.58 28.10 30.55
CA MET A 44 -7.29 28.19 29.90
C MET A 44 -6.43 27.00 30.33
N PHE A 45 -5.71 26.41 29.39
CA PHE A 45 -4.71 25.39 29.66
C PHE A 45 -3.49 25.62 28.76
N GLN A 46 -2.34 25.12 29.20
CA GLN A 46 -1.12 25.13 28.40
C GLN A 46 -1.18 24.00 27.38
N LEU A 47 -1.37 24.33 26.10
CA LEU A 47 -1.37 23.35 25.03
C LEU A 47 0.07 23.03 24.62
N HIS A 48 0.44 21.76 24.72
CA HIS A 48 1.65 21.22 24.12
C HIS A 48 1.32 20.35 22.91
N ALA A 49 2.22 20.32 21.93
CA ALA A 49 2.06 19.50 20.73
C ALA A 49 3.35 18.75 20.40
N ALA A 50 3.20 17.55 19.83
CA ALA A 50 4.31 16.75 19.33
C ALA A 50 3.99 16.13 17.97
N LEU A 51 4.95 16.14 17.06
CA LEU A 51 4.86 15.42 15.80
C LEU A 51 5.21 13.95 16.02
N LEU A 52 4.20 13.07 15.94
CA LEU A 52 4.41 11.63 16.15
C LEU A 52 5.15 10.95 14.99
N TRP A 53 4.77 11.26 13.75
CA TRP A 53 5.35 10.67 12.55
C TRP A 53 4.88 11.39 11.29
N THR A 54 5.52 11.06 10.18
CA THR A 54 5.10 11.50 8.84
C THR A 54 4.49 10.35 8.03
N ILE A 55 3.54 10.66 7.15
CA ILE A 55 2.94 9.72 6.19
C ILE A 55 3.09 10.34 4.80
N ASN A 56 3.72 9.59 3.90
CA ASN A 56 4.13 10.11 2.60
C ASN A 56 4.35 8.94 1.62
N ASP A 57 4.26 9.22 0.32
CA ASP A 57 4.69 8.23 -0.67
C ASP A 57 6.19 7.91 -0.52
N PHE A 58 6.65 6.79 -1.08
CA PHE A 58 8.03 6.33 -0.88
C PHE A 58 9.10 7.27 -1.50
N PRO A 59 8.84 8.00 -2.59
CA PRO A 59 9.73 9.08 -3.02
C PRO A 59 9.83 10.24 -2.02
N ALA A 60 8.71 10.74 -1.48
CA ALA A 60 8.73 11.82 -0.50
C ALA A 60 9.28 11.35 0.86
N TYR A 61 9.13 10.06 1.21
CA TYR A 61 9.83 9.44 2.33
C TYR A 61 11.31 9.75 2.27
N GLY A 62 11.93 9.56 1.10
CA GLY A 62 13.35 9.77 0.95
C GLY A 62 13.78 11.23 1.07
N ASN A 63 12.94 12.16 0.60
CA ASN A 63 13.19 13.58 0.77
C ASN A 63 13.06 14.01 2.23
N LEU A 64 12.05 13.54 2.96
CA LEU A 64 11.80 13.94 4.35
C LEU A 64 12.80 13.30 5.31
N SER A 65 12.98 11.98 5.24
CA SER A 65 13.92 11.25 6.10
C SER A 65 15.38 11.54 5.79
N GLY A 66 15.67 11.96 4.55
CA GLY A 66 17.03 12.05 4.03
C GLY A 66 17.62 10.71 3.59
N TRP A 67 16.94 9.57 3.78
CA TRP A 67 17.39 8.26 3.28
C TRP A 67 16.97 8.07 1.82
N SER A 68 17.91 7.78 0.91
CA SER A 68 17.55 7.54 -0.49
C SER A 68 16.72 6.26 -0.64
N THR A 69 15.51 6.38 -1.17
CA THR A 69 14.62 5.24 -1.45
C THR A 69 14.91 4.56 -2.79
N LYS A 70 16.14 4.71 -3.30
CA LYS A 70 16.63 4.17 -4.57
C LYS A 70 17.98 3.47 -4.38
N GLY A 71 18.28 2.57 -5.31
CA GLY A 71 19.56 1.85 -5.38
C GLY A 71 19.67 0.67 -4.42
N LYS A 72 20.89 0.19 -4.19
CA LYS A 72 21.17 -1.04 -3.44
C LYS A 72 20.63 -1.05 -1.99
N LEU A 73 20.54 0.13 -1.36
CA LEU A 73 20.13 0.31 0.04
C LEU A 73 18.76 1.02 0.15
N ALA A 74 17.83 0.78 -0.77
CA ALA A 74 16.59 1.53 -0.83
C ALA A 74 15.68 1.35 0.41
N CYS A 75 15.80 0.24 1.14
CA CYS A 75 15.00 -0.01 2.34
C CYS A 75 15.57 0.79 3.53
N PRO A 76 14.83 1.75 4.10
CA PRO A 76 15.29 2.52 5.24
C PRO A 76 15.39 1.69 6.52
N THR A 77 14.52 0.68 6.67
CA THR A 77 14.46 -0.18 7.86
C THR A 77 15.59 -1.19 7.90
N CYS A 78 15.91 -1.83 6.76
CA CYS A 78 17.08 -2.70 6.66
C CYS A 78 18.40 -1.91 6.60
N ASN A 79 18.35 -0.60 6.29
CA ASN A 79 19.48 0.31 6.25
C ASN A 79 20.68 -0.29 5.48
N GLY A 80 21.89 -0.28 6.05
CA GLY A 80 23.12 -0.82 5.47
C GLY A 80 23.08 -2.33 5.21
N ASP A 81 22.19 -3.05 5.89
CA ASP A 81 22.01 -4.50 5.76
C ASP A 81 20.97 -4.87 4.69
N THR A 82 20.46 -3.91 3.91
CA THR A 82 19.53 -4.19 2.81
C THR A 82 20.13 -5.20 1.83
N ASP A 83 19.48 -6.36 1.70
CA ASP A 83 19.87 -7.37 0.73
C ASP A 83 19.27 -7.01 -0.65
N SER A 84 20.14 -6.71 -1.61
CA SER A 84 19.73 -6.41 -2.96
C SER A 84 20.67 -6.98 -4.01
N LEU A 85 20.10 -7.27 -5.17
CA LEU A 85 20.82 -7.82 -6.31
C LEU A 85 20.52 -6.97 -7.55
N TRP A 86 21.57 -6.59 -8.28
CA TRP A 86 21.42 -5.92 -9.56
C TRP A 86 21.08 -6.92 -10.67
N LEU A 87 19.93 -6.74 -11.31
CA LEU A 87 19.51 -7.51 -12.48
C LEU A 87 20.12 -6.90 -13.74
N LYS A 88 21.02 -7.64 -14.40
CA LYS A 88 21.82 -7.16 -15.53
C LYS A 88 20.94 -6.75 -16.72
N TYR A 89 19.97 -7.59 -17.08
CA TYR A 89 19.06 -7.34 -18.21
C TYR A 89 17.84 -6.53 -17.79
N GLY A 90 17.32 -6.77 -16.58
CA GLY A 90 16.24 -5.96 -16.00
C GLY A 90 16.62 -4.51 -15.68
N ARG A 91 17.93 -4.22 -15.56
CA ARG A 91 18.51 -2.90 -15.25
C ARG A 91 17.91 -2.26 -13.99
N LYS A 92 17.73 -3.06 -12.96
CA LYS A 92 17.16 -2.64 -11.67
C LYS A 92 17.67 -3.50 -10.53
N HIS A 93 17.55 -2.99 -9.30
CA HIS A 93 17.72 -3.80 -8.11
C HIS A 93 16.44 -4.61 -7.82
N CYS A 94 16.62 -5.86 -7.43
CA CYS A 94 15.61 -6.62 -6.68
C CYS A 94 16.06 -6.80 -5.23
N TYR A 95 15.11 -7.02 -4.33
CA TYR A 95 15.27 -7.08 -2.89
C TYR A 95 14.73 -8.43 -2.43
N MET A 96 15.62 -9.41 -2.36
CA MET A 96 15.31 -10.78 -1.95
C MET A 96 15.95 -11.04 -0.58
N GLY A 97 16.25 -12.30 -0.27
CA GLY A 97 16.96 -12.64 0.96
C GLY A 97 16.04 -12.69 2.17
N HIS A 98 14.72 -12.83 1.96
CA HIS A 98 13.74 -12.90 3.05
C HIS A 98 13.97 -14.11 3.98
N ARG A 99 14.75 -15.10 3.55
CA ARG A 99 15.18 -16.24 4.39
C ARG A 99 15.90 -15.82 5.66
N ARG A 100 16.63 -14.71 5.64
CA ARG A 100 17.35 -14.21 6.84
C ARG A 100 16.41 -13.76 7.96
N PHE A 101 15.12 -13.58 7.67
CA PHE A 101 14.09 -13.23 8.66
C PHE A 101 13.33 -14.43 9.22
N LEU A 102 13.58 -15.65 8.71
CA LEU A 102 12.99 -16.88 9.28
C LEU A 102 13.66 -17.22 10.62
N SER A 103 13.09 -18.12 11.44
CA SER A 103 13.83 -18.61 12.63
C SER A 103 15.18 -19.23 12.20
N PRO A 104 16.25 -19.12 13.01
CA PRO A 104 17.56 -19.70 12.70
C PRO A 104 17.53 -21.21 12.39
N GLU A 105 16.60 -21.94 13.00
CA GLU A 105 16.42 -23.39 12.87
C GLU A 105 15.63 -23.77 11.61
N HIS A 106 14.94 -22.80 10.99
CA HIS A 106 14.04 -23.04 9.88
C HIS A 106 14.74 -23.74 8.70
N SER A 107 14.20 -24.88 8.26
CA SER A 107 14.85 -25.75 7.26
C SER A 107 15.19 -25.02 5.95
N TRP A 108 14.39 -24.03 5.55
CA TRP A 108 14.59 -23.26 4.30
C TRP A 108 15.85 -22.40 4.30
N ARG A 109 16.44 -22.07 5.45
CA ARG A 109 17.75 -21.41 5.53
C ARG A 109 18.87 -22.26 4.90
N ARG A 110 18.70 -23.58 4.87
CA ARG A 110 19.63 -24.55 4.26
C ARG A 110 19.26 -24.98 2.84
N LYS A 111 18.08 -24.57 2.32
CA LYS A 111 17.63 -24.94 0.98
C LYS A 111 18.33 -24.12 -0.10
N LYS A 112 19.14 -24.75 -0.95
CA LYS A 112 19.87 -24.08 -2.03
C LYS A 112 19.04 -23.97 -3.32
N THR A 113 18.57 -25.10 -3.82
CA THR A 113 18.01 -25.27 -5.18
C THR A 113 16.80 -24.40 -5.47
N ASN A 114 15.90 -24.23 -4.51
CA ASN A 114 14.67 -23.46 -4.70
C ASN A 114 14.87 -21.94 -4.57
N PHE A 115 16.05 -21.49 -4.11
CA PHE A 115 16.35 -20.07 -3.89
C PHE A 115 17.50 -19.62 -4.81
N ASN A 116 18.54 -19.02 -4.24
CA ASN A 116 19.67 -18.41 -4.94
C ASN A 116 20.91 -19.34 -5.02
N GLY A 117 20.76 -20.64 -4.76
CA GLY A 117 21.86 -21.60 -4.77
C GLY A 117 22.71 -21.63 -3.49
N ASN A 118 22.48 -20.72 -2.54
CA ASN A 118 23.26 -20.61 -1.31
C ASN A 118 22.44 -20.89 -0.04
N ASN A 119 23.12 -21.27 1.03
CA ASN A 119 22.53 -21.26 2.37
C ASN A 119 22.45 -19.80 2.89
N ASP A 120 21.53 -19.53 3.80
CA ASP A 120 21.39 -18.21 4.43
C ASP A 120 21.27 -18.32 5.95
N HIS A 121 22.41 -18.19 6.61
CA HIS A 121 22.53 -18.21 8.08
C HIS A 121 22.64 -16.81 8.68
N ARG A 122 22.48 -15.75 7.88
CA ARG A 122 22.52 -14.37 8.38
C ARG A 122 21.32 -14.11 9.28
N MET A 123 21.52 -13.31 10.31
CA MET A 123 20.43 -12.79 11.14
C MET A 123 19.67 -11.68 10.39
N PRO A 124 18.40 -11.39 10.74
CA PRO A 124 17.71 -10.23 10.20
C PRO A 124 18.51 -8.93 10.50
N PRO A 125 18.36 -7.88 9.68
CA PRO A 125 18.95 -6.57 9.97
C PRO A 125 18.66 -6.10 11.39
N CYS A 126 19.64 -5.46 12.02
CA CYS A 126 19.46 -4.89 13.34
C CYS A 126 18.45 -3.72 13.30
N GLU A 127 17.57 -3.66 14.29
CA GLU A 127 16.70 -2.51 14.48
C GLU A 127 17.54 -1.32 14.96
N LEU A 128 17.44 -0.20 14.24
CA LEU A 128 18.16 1.02 14.59
C LEU A 128 17.24 1.97 15.36
N SER A 129 17.69 2.40 16.53
CA SER A 129 17.06 3.49 17.28
C SER A 129 17.23 4.83 16.56
N GLY A 130 16.51 5.87 16.99
CA GLY A 130 16.75 7.20 16.44
C GLY A 130 18.12 7.78 16.84
N HIS A 131 18.70 7.32 17.96
CA HIS A 131 20.08 7.66 18.33
C HIS A 131 21.10 7.00 17.40
N ASP A 132 20.93 5.71 17.09
CA ASP A 132 21.81 5.02 16.12
C ASP A 132 21.76 5.70 14.74
N VAL A 133 20.57 6.14 14.32
CA VAL A 133 20.41 6.92 13.09
C VAL A 133 21.10 8.28 13.19
N LEU A 134 21.01 8.96 14.33
CA LEU A 134 21.69 10.23 14.55
C LEU A 134 23.22 10.07 14.48
N ASP A 135 23.77 8.98 15.04
CA ASP A 135 25.19 8.66 14.95
C ASP A 135 25.65 8.40 13.52
N GLN A 136 24.82 7.71 12.71
CA GLN A 136 25.08 7.59 11.28
C GLN A 136 25.07 8.96 10.58
N LEU A 137 24.15 9.85 10.96
CA LEU A 137 24.01 11.19 10.39
C LEU A 137 25.16 12.13 10.77
N ASN A 138 25.78 11.97 11.94
CA ASN A 138 26.98 12.72 12.33
C ASN A 138 28.16 12.47 11.38
N ASN A 139 28.17 11.34 10.68
CA ASN A 139 29.17 11.00 9.65
C ASN A 139 28.79 11.51 8.24
N VAL A 140 27.60 12.08 8.08
CA VAL A 140 27.14 12.68 6.83
C VAL A 140 27.71 14.10 6.78
N GLY A 141 28.83 14.26 6.07
CA GLY A 141 29.47 15.58 5.91
C GLY A 141 28.52 16.66 5.36
N ASP A 142 28.89 17.93 5.57
CA ASP A 142 28.05 19.11 5.34
C ASP A 142 27.32 19.10 4.00
N ILE A 143 26.00 19.28 4.06
CA ILE A 143 25.15 19.37 2.89
C ILE A 143 24.70 20.81 2.72
N LEU A 144 25.24 21.43 1.67
CA LEU A 144 24.80 22.74 1.22
C LEU A 144 23.40 22.60 0.62
N PHE A 145 22.42 23.24 1.26
CA PHE A 145 21.08 23.41 0.72
C PHE A 145 21.10 24.47 -0.41
N GLY A 146 20.42 24.20 -1.54
CA GLY A 146 20.30 25.15 -2.67
C GLY A 146 20.37 24.51 -4.06
N LYS A 147 19.60 25.03 -5.02
CA LYS A 147 19.44 24.52 -6.41
C LYS A 147 20.71 24.54 -7.28
N GLY A 148 21.85 24.97 -6.74
CA GLY A 148 23.15 25.04 -7.44
C GLY A 148 24.14 23.93 -7.10
N GLY A 149 23.86 23.09 -6.09
CA GLY A 149 24.77 22.03 -5.66
C GLY A 149 24.80 20.85 -6.65
N ARG A 150 26.00 20.39 -7.05
CA ARG A 150 26.15 19.08 -7.70
C ARG A 150 25.60 18.01 -6.74
N LYS A 151 24.76 17.09 -7.26
CA LYS A 151 24.32 15.92 -6.47
C LYS A 151 25.54 15.26 -5.83
N ARG A 152 25.52 15.10 -4.50
CA ARG A 152 26.58 14.43 -3.74
C ARG A 152 26.87 13.07 -4.39
N LYS A 153 28.09 12.91 -4.93
CA LYS A 153 28.58 11.59 -5.35
C LYS A 153 28.98 10.85 -4.09
N ARG A 154 28.26 9.78 -3.77
CA ARG A 154 28.60 8.92 -2.63
C ARG A 154 29.79 8.06 -2.96
N ARG A 155 30.66 7.86 -1.97
CA ARG A 155 31.67 6.81 -2.06
C ARG A 155 31.02 5.42 -1.93
N PRO A 156 31.62 4.35 -2.46
CA PRO A 156 31.00 3.01 -2.46
C PRO A 156 30.64 2.46 -1.07
N ASP A 157 31.39 2.90 -0.06
CA ASP A 157 31.31 2.58 1.38
C ASP A 157 30.33 3.46 2.16
N GLU A 158 29.86 4.57 1.58
CA GLU A 158 28.89 5.45 2.25
C GLU A 158 27.47 4.84 2.28
N LEU A 159 26.79 5.03 3.41
CA LEU A 159 25.38 4.71 3.57
C LEU A 159 24.47 5.56 2.66
N ASN A 160 23.20 5.18 2.57
CA ASN A 160 22.25 5.78 1.63
C ASN A 160 21.70 7.15 2.06
N TRP A 161 22.32 7.80 3.05
CA TRP A 161 21.96 9.14 3.47
C TRP A 161 22.21 10.16 2.35
N THR A 162 21.30 11.11 2.23
CA THR A 162 21.39 12.28 1.34
C THR A 162 21.42 13.59 2.11
N LYS A 163 20.92 13.58 3.35
CA LYS A 163 20.88 14.68 4.32
C LYS A 163 20.50 14.23 5.71
N THR A 164 20.85 15.06 6.68
CA THR A 164 20.24 15.11 8.00
C THR A 164 18.86 15.74 7.84
N SER A 165 17.83 15.05 8.32
CA SER A 165 16.46 15.57 8.28
C SER A 165 16.29 16.69 9.29
N ILE A 166 15.64 17.79 8.90
CA ILE A 166 15.28 18.88 9.81
C ILE A 166 14.49 18.43 11.04
N PHE A 167 13.74 17.32 10.95
CA PHE A 167 12.99 16.80 12.09
C PHE A 167 13.88 16.39 13.28
N PHE A 168 15.18 16.13 13.07
CA PHE A 168 16.13 15.89 14.17
C PHE A 168 16.44 17.14 15.01
N GLN A 169 15.94 18.32 14.62
CA GLN A 169 15.92 19.50 15.49
C GLN A 169 14.85 19.41 16.59
N LEU A 170 13.81 18.58 16.40
CA LEU A 170 12.80 18.37 17.44
C LEU A 170 13.42 17.55 18.59
N PRO A 171 13.36 18.01 19.85
CA PRO A 171 14.08 17.40 20.98
C PRO A 171 13.78 15.91 21.20
N TYR A 172 12.55 15.49 20.88
CA TYR A 172 12.07 14.13 21.09
C TYR A 172 12.18 13.22 19.87
N TRP A 173 12.57 13.72 18.69
CA TRP A 173 12.47 12.95 17.45
C TRP A 173 13.31 11.66 17.44
N SER A 174 14.50 11.70 18.02
CA SER A 174 15.40 10.55 18.15
C SER A 174 14.86 9.46 19.08
N THR A 175 13.92 9.80 19.96
CA THR A 175 13.28 8.85 20.89
C THR A 175 12.11 8.09 20.24
N LEU A 176 11.59 8.59 19.11
CA LEU A 176 10.46 7.98 18.42
C LEU A 176 10.89 6.70 17.70
N LYS A 177 10.20 5.59 17.97
CA LYS A 177 10.42 4.29 17.30
C LYS A 177 9.96 4.28 15.84
N LEU A 178 8.92 5.06 15.52
CA LEU A 178 8.36 5.18 14.19
C LEU A 178 8.29 6.66 13.80
N ARG A 179 9.22 7.09 12.94
CA ARG A 179 9.38 8.50 12.53
C ARG A 179 8.72 8.79 11.18
N HIS A 180 8.87 7.87 10.24
CA HIS A 180 8.34 7.95 8.89
C HIS A 180 7.61 6.65 8.60
N ASN A 181 6.34 6.73 8.20
CA ASN A 181 5.53 5.55 7.91
C ASN A 181 5.76 5.05 6.50
N LEU A 182 5.68 3.73 6.34
CA LEU A 182 5.50 3.12 5.04
C LEU A 182 4.06 3.29 4.57
N ASP A 183 3.92 3.75 3.34
CA ASP A 183 2.63 3.97 2.71
C ASP A 183 1.99 2.64 2.27
N VAL A 184 1.19 2.07 3.17
CA VAL A 184 0.52 0.78 2.93
C VAL A 184 -0.34 0.83 1.66
N MET A 185 -0.96 1.98 1.34
CA MET A 185 -1.84 2.10 0.18
C MET A 185 -1.05 1.92 -1.12
N HIS A 186 0.08 2.62 -1.23
CA HIS A 186 0.93 2.52 -2.42
C HIS A 186 1.70 1.19 -2.50
N ILE A 187 2.06 0.62 -1.35
CA ILE A 187 2.65 -0.72 -1.27
C ILE A 187 1.64 -1.75 -1.78
N GLU A 188 0.43 -1.82 -1.21
CA GLU A 188 -0.62 -2.75 -1.66
C GLU A 188 -0.93 -2.58 -3.14
N LYS A 189 -1.05 -1.34 -3.61
CA LYS A 189 -1.28 -1.07 -5.03
C LYS A 189 -0.16 -1.63 -5.90
N ASN A 190 1.11 -1.39 -5.55
CA ASN A 190 2.25 -1.93 -6.32
C ASN A 190 2.27 -3.45 -6.31
N ILE A 191 2.05 -4.08 -5.15
CA ILE A 191 2.00 -5.53 -5.00
C ILE A 191 0.89 -6.11 -5.87
N CYS A 192 -0.32 -5.54 -5.82
CA CYS A 192 -1.44 -5.95 -6.66
C CYS A 192 -1.14 -5.80 -8.16
N ASP A 193 -0.58 -4.65 -8.58
CA ASP A 193 -0.18 -4.40 -9.97
C ASP A 193 0.90 -5.42 -10.44
N ASN A 194 1.84 -5.76 -9.56
CA ASN A 194 2.90 -6.74 -9.83
C ASN A 194 2.32 -8.16 -9.98
N VAL A 195 1.42 -8.57 -9.09
CA VAL A 195 0.71 -9.86 -9.14
C VAL A 195 -0.08 -9.96 -10.43
N LEU A 196 -1.02 -9.02 -10.68
CA LEU A 196 -1.85 -9.03 -11.89
C LEU A 196 -1.03 -8.96 -13.17
N GLY A 197 -0.02 -8.09 -13.20
CA GLY A 197 0.87 -7.94 -14.35
C GLY A 197 1.60 -9.23 -14.70
N THR A 198 2.04 -9.97 -13.69
CA THR A 198 2.81 -11.22 -13.85
C THR A 198 1.92 -12.40 -14.18
N LEU A 199 0.80 -12.59 -13.46
CA LEU A 199 -0.13 -13.70 -13.70
C LEU A 199 -0.76 -13.63 -15.10
N MET A 200 -1.03 -12.42 -15.59
CA MET A 200 -1.70 -12.23 -16.89
C MET A 200 -0.72 -11.90 -18.03
N SER A 201 0.59 -11.90 -17.78
CA SER A 201 1.62 -11.49 -18.75
C SER A 201 1.29 -10.16 -19.45
N ILE A 202 0.92 -9.14 -18.67
CA ILE A 202 0.54 -7.83 -19.21
C ILE A 202 1.79 -7.12 -19.73
N PRO A 203 1.84 -6.72 -21.02
CA PRO A 203 2.98 -6.01 -21.59
C PRO A 203 3.34 -4.76 -20.78
N GLY A 204 4.63 -4.59 -20.46
CA GLY A 204 5.14 -3.47 -19.68
C GLY A 204 4.87 -3.52 -18.17
N LYS A 205 4.03 -4.44 -17.69
CA LYS A 205 3.75 -4.63 -16.25
C LYS A 205 4.25 -5.96 -15.69
N THR A 206 4.31 -7.00 -16.52
CA THR A 206 4.79 -8.32 -16.11
C THR A 206 6.20 -8.26 -15.52
N LYS A 207 6.39 -8.94 -14.40
CA LYS A 207 7.72 -9.13 -13.80
C LYS A 207 8.43 -10.36 -14.38
N ASP A 208 7.78 -11.06 -15.29
CA ASP A 208 8.33 -12.17 -16.04
C ASP A 208 8.42 -11.82 -17.53
N SER A 209 9.52 -11.17 -17.89
CA SER A 209 9.82 -10.73 -19.26
C SER A 209 11.00 -11.51 -19.83
N VAL A 210 11.25 -11.38 -21.14
CA VAL A 210 12.46 -11.92 -21.78
C VAL A 210 13.73 -11.51 -21.03
N ASN A 211 13.82 -10.26 -20.57
CA ASN A 211 14.96 -9.79 -19.77
C ASN A 211 15.03 -10.48 -18.41
N ALA A 212 13.88 -10.68 -17.73
CA ALA A 212 13.84 -11.44 -16.49
C ALA A 212 14.31 -12.89 -16.69
N ARG A 213 13.92 -13.54 -17.80
CA ARG A 213 14.40 -14.90 -18.14
C ARG A 213 15.91 -14.94 -18.42
N LYS A 214 16.47 -13.93 -19.09
CA LYS A 214 17.92 -13.80 -19.27
C LYS A 214 18.65 -13.58 -17.93
N ASP A 215 18.06 -12.83 -17.01
CA ASP A 215 18.61 -12.68 -15.66
C ASP A 215 18.59 -14.02 -14.91
N LEU A 216 17.52 -14.82 -15.02
CA LEU A 216 17.47 -16.18 -14.45
C LEU A 216 18.60 -17.08 -14.98
N MET A 217 18.90 -17.01 -16.28
CA MET A 217 19.99 -17.77 -16.90
C MET A 217 21.35 -17.42 -16.33
N ILE A 218 21.68 -16.12 -16.24
CA ILE A 218 22.96 -15.66 -15.66
C ILE A 218 23.07 -16.02 -14.18
N LEU A 219 21.97 -15.93 -13.44
CA LEU A 219 21.95 -16.30 -12.02
C LEU A 219 21.97 -17.81 -11.79
N GLY A 220 21.76 -18.62 -12.83
CA GLY A 220 21.77 -20.09 -12.72
C GLY A 220 20.60 -20.67 -11.92
N ILE A 221 19.51 -19.93 -11.75
CA ILE A 221 18.34 -20.32 -10.94
C ILE A 221 17.11 -20.55 -11.82
N LYS A 222 16.17 -21.38 -11.38
CA LYS A 222 14.90 -21.69 -12.08
C LYS A 222 15.10 -22.11 -13.53
N LYS A 223 15.89 -23.17 -13.74
CA LYS A 223 16.30 -23.66 -15.07
C LYS A 223 15.11 -23.97 -15.97
N GLU A 224 14.00 -24.41 -15.40
CA GLU A 224 12.72 -24.64 -16.08
C GLU A 224 12.13 -23.39 -16.74
N LEU A 225 12.55 -22.20 -16.31
CA LEU A 225 12.13 -20.92 -16.88
C LEU A 225 13.15 -20.34 -17.87
N HIS A 226 14.31 -20.97 -18.09
CA HIS A 226 15.32 -20.41 -19.00
C HIS A 226 14.80 -20.33 -20.43
N LEU A 227 15.29 -19.34 -21.19
CA LEU A 227 14.98 -19.26 -22.62
C LEU A 227 15.57 -20.48 -23.32
N GLN A 228 14.81 -21.05 -24.26
CA GLN A 228 15.21 -22.23 -25.01
C GLN A 228 15.59 -21.85 -26.43
N GLU A 229 16.69 -22.40 -26.93
CA GLU A 229 17.10 -22.24 -28.32
C GLU A 229 16.48 -23.36 -29.16
N HIS A 230 15.65 -22.99 -30.13
CA HIS A 230 15.07 -23.89 -31.12
C HIS A 230 15.57 -23.42 -32.50
N GLY A 231 16.73 -23.93 -32.91
CA GLY A 231 17.43 -23.45 -34.11
C GLY A 231 17.86 -21.99 -33.96
N GLN A 232 17.39 -21.11 -34.84
CA GLN A 232 17.68 -19.67 -34.78
C GLN A 232 16.68 -18.88 -33.89
N ARG A 233 15.64 -19.53 -33.35
CA ARG A 233 14.59 -18.85 -32.57
C ARG A 233 14.78 -19.10 -31.08
N LEU A 234 14.77 -18.00 -30.31
CA LEU A 234 14.67 -18.02 -28.85
C LEU A 234 13.19 -18.14 -28.45
N VAL A 235 12.85 -19.23 -27.78
CA VAL A 235 11.51 -19.51 -27.27
C VAL A 235 11.47 -19.27 -25.76
N MET A 236 10.44 -18.56 -25.30
CA MET A 236 10.20 -18.33 -23.88
C MET A 236 9.18 -19.35 -23.37
N PRO A 237 9.58 -20.35 -22.55
CA PRO A 237 8.66 -21.38 -22.11
C PRO A 237 7.58 -20.79 -21.17
N PRO A 238 6.34 -21.30 -21.23
CA PRO A 238 5.26 -20.98 -20.30
C PRO A 238 5.71 -21.03 -18.84
N ALA A 239 5.38 -20.00 -18.06
CA ALA A 239 5.58 -20.02 -16.62
C ALA A 239 4.41 -20.71 -15.92
N CYS A 240 4.68 -21.50 -14.88
CA CYS A 240 3.65 -22.19 -14.09
C CYS A 240 2.69 -21.25 -13.32
N TYR A 241 3.03 -19.97 -13.22
CA TYR A 241 2.21 -18.93 -12.58
C TYR A 241 1.49 -18.03 -13.60
N THR A 242 1.60 -18.28 -14.90
CA THR A 242 0.97 -17.44 -15.93
C THR A 242 -0.30 -18.10 -16.44
N LEU A 243 -1.42 -17.40 -16.41
CA LEU A 243 -2.67 -17.85 -17.03
C LEU A 243 -2.58 -17.70 -18.55
N GLN A 244 -2.96 -18.76 -19.27
CA GLN A 244 -2.91 -18.78 -20.74
C GLN A 244 -4.25 -19.19 -21.36
N GLY A 245 -4.45 -18.82 -22.62
CA GLY A 245 -5.62 -19.22 -23.40
C GLY A 245 -6.94 -18.99 -22.66
N ASP A 246 -7.69 -20.07 -22.48
CA ASP A 246 -9.03 -20.06 -21.88
C ASP A 246 -9.02 -19.73 -20.38
N GLU A 247 -7.97 -20.07 -19.65
CA GLU A 247 -7.84 -19.71 -18.22
C GLU A 247 -7.82 -18.18 -18.06
N ARG A 248 -7.02 -17.53 -18.91
CA ARG A 248 -6.94 -16.07 -18.93
C ARG A 248 -8.28 -15.48 -19.34
N LYS A 249 -8.92 -16.00 -20.39
CA LYS A 249 -10.23 -15.50 -20.83
C LYS A 249 -11.29 -15.63 -19.72
N GLY A 250 -11.39 -16.81 -19.10
CA GLY A 250 -12.32 -17.07 -18.00
C GLY A 250 -12.08 -16.18 -16.78
N PHE A 251 -10.81 -15.89 -16.45
CA PHE A 251 -10.48 -14.93 -15.40
C PHE A 251 -11.01 -13.52 -15.70
N PHE A 252 -10.85 -13.05 -16.94
CA PHE A 252 -11.32 -11.73 -17.36
C PHE A 252 -12.85 -11.64 -17.43
N GLU A 253 -13.51 -12.69 -17.91
CA GLU A 253 -14.98 -12.81 -17.90
C GLU A 253 -15.53 -12.80 -16.48
N TRP A 254 -14.89 -13.57 -15.57
CA TRP A 254 -15.25 -13.55 -14.16
C TRP A 254 -15.11 -12.15 -13.57
N LEU A 255 -13.97 -11.49 -13.78
CA LEU A 255 -13.71 -10.15 -13.25
C LEU A 255 -14.70 -9.10 -13.79
N GLN A 256 -15.17 -9.26 -15.03
CA GLN A 256 -16.19 -8.40 -15.63
C GLN A 256 -17.57 -8.59 -14.97
N ALA A 257 -17.87 -9.81 -14.53
CA ALA A 257 -19.13 -10.21 -13.94
C ALA A 257 -19.24 -9.94 -12.42
N VAL A 258 -18.11 -9.69 -11.74
CA VAL A 258 -18.13 -9.41 -10.29
C VAL A 258 -18.94 -8.14 -10.00
N LYS A 259 -19.87 -8.25 -9.04
CA LYS A 259 -20.68 -7.15 -8.52
C LYS A 259 -20.43 -6.97 -7.03
N PHE A 260 -20.52 -5.74 -6.56
CA PHE A 260 -20.33 -5.37 -5.16
C PHE A 260 -21.55 -4.62 -4.63
N PRO A 261 -21.83 -4.68 -3.32
CA PRO A 261 -22.71 -3.72 -2.67
C PRO A 261 -22.26 -2.28 -2.94
N ASP A 262 -23.20 -1.34 -2.98
CA ASP A 262 -22.84 0.07 -3.15
C ASP A 262 -21.95 0.53 -1.98
N GLY A 263 -20.98 1.41 -2.29
CA GLY A 263 -19.98 1.86 -1.33
C GLY A 263 -18.86 0.87 -0.96
N PHE A 264 -18.96 -0.42 -1.32
CA PHE A 264 -17.94 -1.41 -0.97
C PHE A 264 -16.67 -1.34 -1.84
N ALA A 265 -16.81 -1.19 -3.16
CA ALA A 265 -15.70 -1.12 -4.10
C ALA A 265 -16.04 -0.26 -5.31
N GLY A 266 -15.02 0.23 -6.02
CA GLY A 266 -15.21 0.87 -7.31
C GLY A 266 -15.74 -0.13 -8.35
N ASN A 267 -16.29 0.40 -9.44
CA ASN A 267 -16.74 -0.43 -10.56
C ASN A 267 -15.52 -1.00 -11.32
N ILE A 268 -15.01 -2.15 -10.86
CA ILE A 268 -13.84 -2.85 -11.41
C ILE A 268 -14.07 -3.23 -12.88
N THR A 269 -15.31 -3.49 -13.30
CA THR A 269 -15.67 -3.80 -14.69
C THR A 269 -15.17 -2.72 -15.66
N ARG A 270 -15.17 -1.44 -15.25
CA ARG A 270 -14.64 -0.33 -16.08
C ARG A 270 -13.13 -0.41 -16.32
N CYS A 271 -12.42 -1.19 -15.50
CA CYS A 271 -10.97 -1.36 -15.60
C CYS A 271 -10.58 -2.56 -16.48
N VAL A 272 -11.55 -3.34 -16.97
CA VAL A 272 -11.33 -4.61 -17.66
C VAL A 272 -11.74 -4.48 -19.12
N THR A 273 -10.85 -4.86 -20.03
CA THR A 273 -11.15 -4.98 -21.47
C THR A 273 -10.98 -6.44 -21.90
N LEU A 274 -12.07 -7.08 -22.32
CA LEU A 274 -12.07 -8.45 -22.83
C LEU A 274 -11.23 -8.57 -24.11
N ASN A 275 -11.44 -7.63 -25.05
CA ASN A 275 -10.66 -7.54 -26.28
C ASN A 275 -9.22 -7.16 -25.94
N GLY A 276 -8.32 -8.15 -26.02
CA GLY A 276 -6.91 -8.01 -25.65
C GLY A 276 -6.58 -8.35 -24.18
N CYS A 277 -7.55 -8.81 -23.38
CA CYS A 277 -7.38 -9.26 -21.99
C CYS A 277 -6.47 -8.31 -21.18
N LYS A 278 -6.91 -7.05 -21.07
CA LYS A 278 -6.14 -5.96 -20.44
C LYS A 278 -6.85 -5.39 -19.23
N ILE A 279 -6.09 -5.20 -18.14
CA ILE A 279 -6.55 -4.47 -16.95
C ILE A 279 -5.83 -3.12 -16.90
N SER A 280 -6.59 -2.03 -16.87
CA SER A 280 -6.07 -0.67 -16.79
C SER A 280 -7.01 0.25 -16.03
N GLY A 281 -6.46 1.21 -15.29
CA GLY A 281 -7.25 2.23 -14.60
C GLY A 281 -7.72 1.87 -13.19
N MET A 282 -7.33 0.70 -12.67
CA MET A 282 -7.56 0.37 -11.25
C MET A 282 -6.91 1.41 -10.35
N LYS A 283 -7.69 1.97 -9.43
CA LYS A 283 -7.20 2.88 -8.38
C LYS A 283 -6.67 2.08 -7.20
N SER A 284 -5.99 2.75 -6.27
CA SER A 284 -5.40 2.10 -5.08
C SER A 284 -6.45 1.30 -4.28
N HIS A 285 -7.66 1.84 -4.14
CA HIS A 285 -8.75 1.14 -3.44
C HIS A 285 -9.26 -0.09 -4.21
N ASP A 286 -9.30 -0.04 -5.54
CA ASP A 286 -9.68 -1.22 -6.35
C ASP A 286 -8.63 -2.32 -6.19
N CYS A 287 -7.35 -1.96 -6.15
CA CYS A 287 -6.24 -2.88 -5.88
C CYS A 287 -6.31 -3.46 -4.46
N HIS A 288 -6.66 -2.64 -3.45
CA HIS A 288 -6.86 -3.08 -2.07
C HIS A 288 -7.95 -4.15 -1.98
N ILE A 289 -9.13 -3.89 -2.55
CA ILE A 289 -10.24 -4.85 -2.58
C ILE A 289 -9.85 -6.10 -3.38
N PHE A 290 -9.21 -5.92 -4.54
CA PHE A 290 -8.80 -7.04 -5.37
C PHE A 290 -7.82 -7.96 -4.63
N LEU A 291 -6.74 -7.39 -4.08
CA LEU A 291 -5.69 -8.15 -3.39
C LEU A 291 -6.24 -8.90 -2.17
N GLN A 292 -7.08 -8.27 -1.35
CA GLN A 292 -7.53 -8.86 -0.09
C GLN A 292 -8.76 -9.77 -0.20
N ARG A 293 -9.66 -9.50 -1.15
CA ARG A 293 -10.98 -10.16 -1.24
C ARG A 293 -11.15 -11.00 -2.49
N LEU A 294 -10.63 -10.54 -3.63
CA LEU A 294 -10.90 -11.17 -4.91
C LEU A 294 -9.81 -12.15 -5.32
N LEU A 295 -8.54 -11.82 -5.11
CA LEU A 295 -7.41 -12.60 -5.61
C LEU A 295 -7.50 -14.08 -5.20
N PRO A 296 -7.76 -14.46 -3.93
CA PRO A 296 -7.86 -15.87 -3.54
C PRO A 296 -8.96 -16.63 -4.28
N VAL A 297 -10.10 -15.97 -4.51
CA VAL A 297 -11.24 -16.55 -5.24
C VAL A 297 -10.92 -16.63 -6.73
N ALA A 298 -10.33 -15.58 -7.28
CA ALA A 298 -10.07 -15.41 -8.70
C ALA A 298 -9.05 -16.43 -9.22
N ILE A 299 -8.08 -16.84 -8.40
CA ILE A 299 -7.04 -17.81 -8.79
C ILE A 299 -7.38 -19.26 -8.41
N ALA A 300 -8.48 -19.49 -7.68
CA ALA A 300 -8.78 -20.77 -7.05
C ALA A 300 -8.84 -21.94 -8.03
N GLY A 301 -9.34 -21.72 -9.24
CA GLY A 301 -9.54 -22.74 -10.27
C GLY A 301 -8.44 -22.85 -11.33
N TYR A 302 -7.39 -22.02 -11.26
CA TYR A 302 -6.43 -21.91 -12.37
C TYR A 302 -4.99 -22.25 -11.98
N LEU A 303 -4.52 -21.83 -10.80
CA LEU A 303 -3.11 -21.95 -10.44
C LEU A 303 -2.79 -23.24 -9.68
N ARG A 304 -1.55 -23.72 -9.84
CA ARG A 304 -0.99 -24.84 -9.08
C ARG A 304 -1.13 -24.61 -7.55
N PRO A 305 -1.39 -25.66 -6.73
CA PRO A 305 -1.71 -25.47 -5.32
C PRO A 305 -0.72 -24.66 -4.49
N ASP A 306 0.58 -24.81 -4.71
CA ASP A 306 1.64 -24.07 -4.04
C ASP A 306 1.61 -22.56 -4.36
N ILE A 307 1.37 -22.21 -5.62
CA ILE A 307 1.26 -20.81 -6.10
C ILE A 307 -0.01 -20.17 -5.55
N ARG A 308 -1.13 -20.90 -5.64
CA ARG A 308 -2.42 -20.47 -5.08
C ARG A 308 -2.30 -20.22 -3.58
N LEU A 309 -1.65 -21.13 -2.85
CA LEU A 309 -1.46 -21.01 -1.41
C LEU A 309 -0.64 -19.75 -1.06
N ALA A 310 0.52 -19.56 -1.70
CA ALA A 310 1.38 -18.41 -1.42
C ALA A 310 0.67 -17.07 -1.68
N LEU A 311 -0.08 -16.96 -2.78
CA LEU A 311 -0.85 -15.74 -3.10
C LEU A 311 -2.05 -15.56 -2.17
N THR A 312 -2.72 -16.65 -1.77
CA THR A 312 -3.83 -16.58 -0.82
C THR A 312 -3.36 -16.15 0.56
N GLU A 313 -2.23 -16.65 1.03
CA GLU A 313 -1.63 -16.23 2.30
C GLU A 313 -1.21 -14.75 2.26
N LEU A 314 -0.66 -14.27 1.13
CA LEU A 314 -0.38 -12.84 0.94
C LEU A 314 -1.65 -11.99 1.02
N SER A 315 -2.75 -12.42 0.40
CA SER A 315 -4.06 -11.77 0.51
C SER A 315 -4.57 -11.74 1.94
N ILE A 316 -4.47 -12.86 2.66
CA ILE A 316 -4.90 -12.98 4.05
C ILE A 316 -4.05 -12.08 4.96
N PHE A 317 -2.74 -12.01 4.73
CA PHE A 317 -1.82 -11.13 5.44
C PHE A 317 -2.29 -9.67 5.36
N PHE A 318 -2.50 -9.15 4.15
CA PHE A 318 -2.96 -7.76 3.98
C PHE A 318 -4.35 -7.53 4.56
N ARG A 319 -5.25 -8.52 4.42
CA ARG A 319 -6.59 -8.47 4.99
C ARG A 319 -6.57 -8.38 6.52
N GLN A 320 -5.67 -9.10 7.18
CA GLN A 320 -5.52 -9.08 8.64
C GLN A 320 -4.78 -7.82 9.12
N LEU A 321 -3.78 -7.37 8.38
CA LEU A 321 -3.04 -6.14 8.69
C LEU A 321 -3.93 -4.89 8.59
N CYS A 322 -4.88 -4.87 7.66
CA CYS A 322 -5.74 -3.72 7.39
C CYS A 322 -7.10 -3.77 8.10
N THR A 323 -7.28 -4.62 9.12
CA THR A 323 -8.53 -4.63 9.89
C THR A 323 -8.68 -3.35 10.72
N ARG A 324 -9.94 -2.96 10.97
CA ARG A 324 -10.31 -1.78 11.79
C ARG A 324 -9.75 -1.86 13.21
N THR A 325 -9.73 -3.08 13.77
CA THR A 325 -9.22 -3.40 15.11
C THR A 325 -8.11 -4.41 14.95
N LEU A 326 -6.97 -4.14 15.58
CA LEU A 326 -5.80 -5.01 15.58
C LEU A 326 -5.69 -5.74 16.91
N SER A 327 -5.36 -7.03 16.86
CA SER A 327 -4.91 -7.80 18.00
C SER A 327 -3.38 -7.88 17.97
N ILE A 328 -2.74 -7.67 19.12
CA ILE A 328 -1.28 -7.76 19.26
C ILE A 328 -0.79 -9.17 18.88
N ASP A 329 -1.51 -10.22 19.31
CA ASP A 329 -1.18 -11.60 18.97
C ASP A 329 -1.26 -11.86 17.46
N VAL A 330 -2.25 -11.26 16.79
CA VAL A 330 -2.36 -11.33 15.33
C VAL A 330 -1.17 -10.63 14.68
N LEU A 331 -0.76 -9.44 15.14
CA LEU A 331 0.39 -8.72 14.58
C LEU A 331 1.71 -9.48 14.78
N ASN A 332 1.94 -10.05 15.96
CA ASN A 332 3.11 -10.89 16.25
C ASN A 332 3.15 -12.12 15.34
N ARG A 333 2.00 -12.75 15.08
CA ARG A 333 1.90 -13.84 14.11
C ARG A 333 2.18 -13.35 12.69
N LEU A 334 1.69 -12.17 12.30
CA LEU A 334 1.96 -11.60 10.98
C LEU A 334 3.45 -11.29 10.76
N GLU A 335 4.20 -10.89 11.80
CA GLU A 335 5.67 -10.74 11.74
C GLU A 335 6.39 -12.06 11.40
N ILE A 336 5.86 -13.19 11.88
CA ILE A 336 6.39 -14.53 11.61
C ILE A 336 5.94 -15.05 10.25
N ASP A 337 4.69 -14.75 9.86
CA ASP A 337 4.08 -15.26 8.64
C ASP A 337 4.64 -14.56 7.38
N ILE A 338 4.87 -13.24 7.40
CA ILE A 338 5.28 -12.51 6.19
C ILE A 338 6.63 -12.94 5.60
N PRO A 339 7.69 -13.23 6.38
CA PRO A 339 8.91 -13.82 5.84
C PRO A 339 8.67 -15.17 5.17
N ILE A 340 7.78 -16.00 5.72
CA ILE A 340 7.43 -17.32 5.16
C ILE A 340 6.73 -17.13 3.82
N ILE A 341 5.74 -16.22 3.74
CA ILE A 341 5.00 -15.90 2.52
C ILE A 341 5.96 -15.39 1.44
N LEU A 342 6.82 -14.43 1.76
CA LEU A 342 7.80 -13.89 0.81
C LEU A 342 8.81 -14.96 0.36
N CYS A 343 9.23 -15.87 1.24
CA CYS A 343 10.07 -17.01 0.86
C CYS A 343 9.36 -17.98 -0.09
N LYS A 344 8.07 -18.30 0.14
CA LYS A 344 7.27 -19.12 -0.80
C LYS A 344 7.23 -18.47 -2.18
N LEU A 345 6.99 -17.15 -2.23
CA LEU A 345 7.00 -16.39 -3.47
C LEU A 345 8.39 -16.40 -4.12
N GLU A 346 9.49 -16.25 -3.39
CA GLU A 346 10.86 -16.30 -3.95
C GLU A 346 11.16 -17.64 -4.62
N MET A 347 10.64 -18.74 -4.04
CA MET A 347 10.77 -20.06 -4.65
C MET A 347 10.03 -20.20 -5.98
N ILE A 348 9.00 -19.38 -6.23
CA ILE A 348 8.11 -19.50 -7.39
C ILE A 348 8.43 -18.44 -8.46
N LEU A 349 8.48 -17.17 -8.06
CA LEU A 349 8.49 -16.00 -8.94
C LEU A 349 9.91 -15.53 -9.26
N PRO A 350 10.13 -14.88 -10.42
CA PRO A 350 11.46 -14.41 -10.81
C PRO A 350 11.94 -13.27 -9.88
N PRO A 351 13.27 -13.09 -9.71
CA PRO A 351 13.83 -11.99 -8.91
C PRO A 351 13.27 -10.62 -9.25
N ALA A 352 12.95 -10.37 -10.52
CA ALA A 352 12.37 -9.11 -10.98
C ALA A 352 11.02 -8.77 -10.32
N PHE A 353 10.31 -9.74 -9.73
CA PHE A 353 9.08 -9.54 -8.97
C PHE A 353 9.33 -8.82 -7.65
N PHE A 354 10.47 -9.05 -7.01
CA PHE A 354 10.83 -8.52 -5.70
C PHE A 354 11.44 -7.13 -5.83
N ASP A 355 10.62 -6.15 -6.22
CA ASP A 355 11.01 -4.74 -6.08
C ASP A 355 10.90 -4.27 -4.62
N VAL A 356 11.32 -3.03 -4.36
CA VAL A 356 11.36 -2.51 -2.99
C VAL A 356 9.98 -2.53 -2.33
N MET A 357 8.90 -2.34 -3.09
CA MET A 357 7.53 -2.34 -2.54
C MET A 357 7.11 -3.72 -2.04
N MET A 358 7.47 -4.78 -2.77
CA MET A 358 7.28 -6.15 -2.28
C MET A 358 8.06 -6.41 -0.99
N HIS A 359 9.32 -5.94 -0.92
CA HIS A 359 10.17 -6.15 0.25
C HIS A 359 9.65 -5.42 1.49
N LEU A 360 9.21 -4.17 1.35
CA LEU A 360 8.70 -3.36 2.46
C LEU A 360 7.52 -3.99 3.22
N ALA A 361 6.79 -4.92 2.59
CA ALA A 361 5.73 -5.69 3.25
C ALA A 361 6.20 -6.39 4.54
N ILE A 362 7.48 -6.80 4.60
CA ILE A 362 8.04 -7.49 5.77
C ILE A 362 8.08 -6.61 7.03
N HIS A 363 8.08 -5.29 6.88
CA HIS A 363 8.16 -4.34 7.98
C HIS A 363 6.80 -3.85 8.48
N LEU A 364 5.73 -4.07 7.71
CA LEU A 364 4.41 -3.51 8.00
C LEU A 364 3.79 -3.98 9.33
N PRO A 365 3.92 -5.26 9.75
CA PRO A 365 3.36 -5.68 11.03
C PRO A 365 4.01 -4.94 12.20
N ARG A 366 5.34 -4.74 12.17
CA ARG A 366 6.04 -3.96 13.18
C ARG A 366 5.62 -2.51 13.21
N GLU A 367 5.45 -1.89 12.04
CA GLU A 367 4.91 -0.52 11.98
C GLU A 367 3.49 -0.45 12.54
N ALA A 368 2.66 -1.48 12.36
CA ALA A 368 1.33 -1.55 12.96
C ALA A 368 1.36 -1.75 14.48
N LEU A 369 2.37 -2.44 15.02
CA LEU A 369 2.60 -2.53 16.47
C LEU A 369 2.93 -1.15 17.08
N TYR A 370 3.69 -0.31 16.36
CA TYR A 370 4.06 1.03 16.85
C TYR A 370 2.99 2.09 16.56
N GLY A 371 2.50 2.15 15.33
CA GLY A 371 1.59 3.21 14.85
C GLY A 371 0.12 2.84 14.91
N GLY A 372 -0.22 1.65 15.39
CA GLY A 372 -1.59 1.15 15.46
C GLY A 372 -2.24 0.85 14.10
N PRO A 373 -3.58 0.77 14.06
CA PRO A 373 -4.36 0.43 12.87
C PRO A 373 -3.98 1.25 11.64
N VAL A 374 -3.79 0.57 10.50
CA VAL A 374 -3.45 1.19 9.22
C VAL A 374 -4.48 2.27 8.81
N GLN A 375 -5.72 2.16 9.29
CA GLN A 375 -6.78 3.10 8.97
C GLN A 375 -6.47 4.57 9.26
N TYR A 376 -5.70 4.83 10.32
CA TYR A 376 -5.28 6.18 10.72
C TYR A 376 -4.05 6.67 9.97
N ARG A 377 -3.46 5.79 9.15
CA ARG A 377 -2.20 6.01 8.43
C ARG A 377 -2.36 5.87 6.92
N TRP A 378 -3.61 5.81 6.44
CA TRP A 378 -3.91 5.76 5.01
C TRP A 378 -3.64 7.09 4.32
N MET A 379 -3.14 7.00 3.09
CA MET A 379 -3.03 8.15 2.19
C MET A 379 -4.34 8.47 1.43
N TYR A 380 -5.37 7.61 1.51
CA TYR A 380 -6.65 7.83 0.82
C TYR A 380 -7.30 9.20 1.09
N PRO A 381 -7.43 9.67 2.35
CA PRO A 381 -8.08 10.96 2.61
C PRO A 381 -7.30 12.13 2.01
N PHE A 382 -5.96 12.08 2.16
CA PHE A 382 -5.06 13.10 1.64
C PHE A 382 -5.08 13.15 0.11
N GLU A 383 -4.98 12.02 -0.57
CA GLU A 383 -5.05 11.97 -2.04
C GLU A 383 -6.42 12.39 -2.57
N ARG A 384 -7.51 12.01 -1.90
CA ARG A 384 -8.86 12.44 -2.26
C ARG A 384 -8.98 13.96 -2.16
N TYR A 385 -8.42 14.54 -1.11
CA TYR A 385 -8.41 15.99 -0.90
C TYR A 385 -7.52 16.73 -1.91
N LEU A 386 -6.33 16.21 -2.22
CA LEU A 386 -5.49 16.71 -3.30
C LEU A 386 -6.20 16.60 -4.67
N GLY A 387 -7.00 15.55 -4.85
CA GLY A 387 -7.91 15.41 -5.98
C GLY A 387 -8.89 16.57 -6.08
N LYS A 388 -9.50 17.00 -4.98
CA LYS A 388 -10.37 18.20 -4.93
C LYS A 388 -9.61 19.45 -5.40
N PHE A 389 -8.41 19.71 -4.86
CA PHE A 389 -7.58 20.84 -5.28
C PHE A 389 -7.19 20.79 -6.75
N LYS A 390 -6.97 19.60 -7.32
CA LYS A 390 -6.70 19.46 -8.75
C LYS A 390 -7.86 19.99 -9.62
N HIS A 391 -9.10 19.82 -9.17
CA HIS A 391 -10.27 20.34 -9.89
C HIS A 391 -10.41 21.87 -9.79
N TYR A 392 -9.81 22.49 -8.78
CA TYR A 392 -9.74 23.95 -8.65
C TYR A 392 -8.77 24.61 -9.63
N VAL A 393 -7.80 23.86 -10.16
CA VAL A 393 -6.83 24.40 -11.11
C VAL A 393 -7.49 24.64 -12.48
N ARG A 394 -8.02 25.85 -12.68
CA ARG A 394 -8.52 26.32 -13.99
C ARG A 394 -7.41 26.83 -14.90
N ASN A 395 -6.38 27.46 -14.33
CA ASN A 395 -5.20 27.91 -15.05
C ASN A 395 -3.94 27.14 -14.58
N LYS A 396 -3.43 26.24 -15.43
CA LYS A 396 -2.24 25.44 -15.13
C LYS A 396 -0.96 26.28 -14.99
N ALA A 397 -0.87 27.46 -15.62
CA ALA A 397 0.28 28.36 -15.48
C ALA A 397 0.31 29.07 -14.12
N ARG A 398 -0.84 29.16 -13.43
CA ARG A 398 -1.00 29.81 -12.13
C ARG A 398 -1.75 28.91 -11.14
N ALA A 399 -1.34 27.63 -11.07
CA ALA A 399 -2.04 26.61 -10.29
C ALA A 399 -2.30 27.00 -8.82
N LYS A 400 -1.32 27.62 -8.14
CA LYS A 400 -1.47 28.10 -6.76
C LYS A 400 -2.55 29.19 -6.63
N GLY A 401 -2.55 30.16 -7.55
CA GLY A 401 -3.55 31.23 -7.58
C GLY A 401 -4.95 30.68 -7.85
N SER A 402 -5.09 29.77 -8.82
CA SER A 402 -6.38 29.13 -9.10
C SER A 402 -6.93 28.33 -7.92
N ILE A 403 -6.06 27.63 -7.17
CA ILE A 403 -6.48 26.91 -5.96
C ILE A 403 -6.93 27.89 -4.88
N ALA A 404 -6.16 28.95 -4.62
CA ALA A 404 -6.50 29.95 -3.59
C ALA A 404 -7.84 30.63 -3.89
N GLU A 405 -8.04 31.08 -5.13
CA GLU A 405 -9.28 31.73 -5.59
C GLU A 405 -10.49 30.79 -5.45
N ALA A 406 -10.39 29.57 -5.97
CA ALA A 406 -11.49 28.60 -5.88
C ALA A 406 -11.77 28.16 -4.44
N TYR A 407 -10.74 28.13 -3.58
CA TYR A 407 -10.89 27.84 -2.16
C TYR A 407 -11.70 28.95 -1.48
N ILE A 408 -11.33 30.22 -1.67
CA ILE A 408 -12.09 31.38 -1.15
C ILE A 408 -13.54 31.30 -1.60
N HIS A 409 -13.78 31.07 -2.90
CA HIS A 409 -15.14 30.94 -3.43
C HIS A 409 -15.91 29.78 -2.77
N THR A 410 -15.27 28.64 -2.55
CA THR A 410 -15.90 27.49 -1.89
C THR A 410 -16.24 27.79 -0.42
N GLU A 411 -15.35 28.47 0.30
CA GLU A 411 -15.57 28.85 1.70
C GLU A 411 -16.70 29.87 1.82
N CYS A 412 -16.72 30.91 0.96
CA CYS A 412 -17.81 31.89 0.92
C CYS A 412 -19.16 31.22 0.65
N LEU A 413 -19.24 30.33 -0.34
CA LEU A 413 -20.47 29.59 -0.62
C LEU A 413 -20.87 28.67 0.53
N SER A 414 -19.90 28.01 1.18
CA SER A 414 -20.17 27.16 2.34
C SER A 414 -20.75 27.99 3.49
N PHE A 415 -20.16 29.15 3.78
CA PHE A 415 -20.67 30.08 4.79
C PHE A 415 -22.08 30.58 4.47
N CYS A 416 -22.32 31.06 3.24
CA CYS A 416 -23.66 31.49 2.82
C CYS A 416 -24.70 30.36 2.96
N SER A 417 -24.30 29.11 2.65
CA SER A 417 -25.21 27.97 2.75
C SER A 417 -25.69 27.67 4.17
N MET A 418 -25.01 28.13 5.21
CA MET A 418 -25.49 27.97 6.59
C MET A 418 -26.75 28.81 6.90
N TYR A 419 -27.04 29.82 6.07
CA TYR A 419 -28.18 30.73 6.23
C TYR A 419 -29.29 30.49 5.20
N LEU A 420 -29.16 29.47 4.37
CA LEU A 420 -30.19 29.06 3.40
C LEU A 420 -30.98 27.89 3.98
N HIS A 421 -32.30 28.02 4.04
CA HIS A 421 -33.19 27.00 4.64
C HIS A 421 -34.11 26.31 3.62
N ASP A 422 -34.30 26.90 2.45
CA ASP A 422 -35.27 26.43 1.45
C ASP A 422 -34.62 25.70 0.26
N VAL A 423 -33.31 25.45 0.31
CA VAL A 423 -32.55 24.79 -0.75
C VAL A 423 -31.61 23.76 -0.17
N GLU A 424 -31.37 22.67 -0.91
CA GLU A 424 -30.38 21.66 -0.52
C GLU A 424 -28.97 22.29 -0.48
N THR A 425 -28.34 22.25 0.69
CA THR A 425 -27.01 22.76 0.98
C THR A 425 -26.02 21.63 1.22
N ARG A 426 -24.74 21.97 1.42
CA ARG A 426 -23.73 20.98 1.78
C ARG A 426 -23.95 20.35 3.17
N PHE A 427 -24.72 21.02 4.04
CA PHE A 427 -24.92 20.59 5.44
C PHE A 427 -26.16 19.73 5.64
N ASP A 428 -27.22 19.97 4.85
CA ASP A 428 -28.48 19.23 4.93
C ASP A 428 -28.62 18.13 3.86
N ARG A 429 -27.75 18.14 2.84
CA ARG A 429 -27.74 17.12 1.79
C ARG A 429 -27.53 15.74 2.40
N GLU A 430 -28.52 14.88 2.22
CA GLU A 430 -28.42 13.49 2.62
C GLU A 430 -27.21 12.83 1.97
N GLU A 431 -26.45 12.07 2.77
CA GLU A 431 -25.39 11.26 2.20
C GLU A 431 -25.96 10.27 1.19
N ARG A 432 -25.17 9.98 0.15
CA ARG A 432 -25.57 9.04 -0.92
C ARG A 432 -26.02 7.68 -0.38
N ASN A 433 -25.48 7.27 0.76
CA ASN A 433 -25.69 5.98 1.41
C ASN A 433 -26.42 6.12 2.76
N VAL A 434 -27.35 7.07 2.90
CA VAL A 434 -28.26 7.06 4.07
C VAL A 434 -29.21 5.87 3.93
N ASP A 435 -29.06 4.89 4.81
CA ASP A 435 -30.06 3.84 5.00
C ASP A 435 -31.29 4.49 5.64
N VAL A 436 -32.35 4.68 4.84
CA VAL A 436 -33.61 5.29 5.28
C VAL A 436 -34.13 4.51 6.49
N CYS A 437 -34.24 5.18 7.63
CA CYS A 437 -34.72 4.61 8.89
C CYS A 437 -36.25 4.63 9.01
N GLU A 438 -36.98 4.43 7.90
CA GLU A 438 -38.43 4.36 7.96
C GLU A 438 -38.89 2.90 8.17
N GLY A 439 -39.48 2.65 9.34
CA GLY A 439 -40.20 1.41 9.67
C GLY A 439 -39.35 0.32 10.33
N ARG A 440 -39.61 0.03 11.61
CA ARG A 440 -39.16 -1.22 12.24
C ARG A 440 -39.95 -2.39 11.62
N GLN A 441 -39.37 -3.14 10.69
CA GLN A 441 -39.72 -4.55 10.57
C GLN A 441 -38.80 -5.32 11.51
N GLN A 442 -39.33 -5.74 12.66
CA GLN A 442 -38.66 -6.72 13.51
C GLN A 442 -38.55 -8.02 12.73
N CYS A 443 -37.37 -8.32 12.18
CA CYS A 443 -37.06 -9.63 11.64
C CYS A 443 -36.44 -10.48 12.76
N GLU A 444 -36.94 -11.70 12.93
CA GLU A 444 -36.51 -12.64 13.98
C GLU A 444 -35.02 -13.03 13.86
N PHE A 445 -34.50 -13.06 12.63
CA PHE A 445 -33.11 -13.42 12.34
C PHE A 445 -32.27 -12.20 12.00
N SER A 446 -31.12 -12.00 12.68
CA SER A 446 -30.24 -10.85 12.46
C SER A 446 -29.80 -10.68 11.00
N ILE A 447 -29.65 -11.77 10.26
CA ILE A 447 -29.26 -11.75 8.85
C ILE A 447 -30.23 -11.02 7.92
N PHE A 448 -31.49 -10.85 8.33
CA PHE A 448 -32.53 -10.13 7.56
C PHE A 448 -32.81 -8.74 8.13
N THR A 449 -32.09 -8.32 9.18
CA THR A 449 -32.27 -7.00 9.81
C THR A 449 -31.51 -5.88 9.10
N GLN A 450 -30.71 -6.22 8.08
CA GLN A 450 -29.92 -5.23 7.36
C GLN A 450 -30.83 -4.28 6.58
N LYS A 451 -30.82 -3.01 6.99
CA LYS A 451 -31.51 -1.94 6.27
C LYS A 451 -30.77 -1.67 4.98
N VAL A 452 -31.51 -1.62 3.88
CA VAL A 452 -30.97 -1.25 2.57
C VAL A 452 -31.96 -0.31 1.90
N ARG A 453 -31.47 0.73 1.23
CA ARG A 453 -32.28 1.55 0.33
C ARG A 453 -32.33 0.87 -1.05
N PRO A 454 -33.46 0.27 -1.48
CA PRO A 454 -33.54 -0.30 -2.82
C PRO A 454 -33.43 0.82 -3.87
N PHE A 455 -32.64 0.59 -4.91
CA PHE A 455 -32.49 1.51 -6.04
C PHE A 455 -33.14 0.92 -7.29
N GLY A 456 -33.98 1.70 -7.96
CA GLY A 456 -34.68 1.31 -9.18
C GLY A 456 -36.00 0.56 -8.93
N ALA A 457 -36.63 0.11 -10.02
CA ALA A 457 -37.86 -0.66 -9.95
C ALA A 457 -37.63 -2.06 -9.38
N SER A 458 -38.53 -2.54 -8.52
CA SER A 458 -38.49 -3.91 -8.02
C SER A 458 -38.84 -4.88 -9.14
N ASN A 459 -38.01 -5.89 -9.34
CA ASN A 459 -38.27 -6.98 -10.27
C ASN A 459 -38.41 -8.29 -9.48
N PRO A 460 -39.64 -8.83 -9.33
CA PRO A 460 -39.83 -10.11 -8.68
C PRO A 460 -39.19 -11.20 -9.57
N THR A 461 -38.10 -11.80 -9.07
CA THR A 461 -37.39 -12.87 -9.76
C THR A 461 -37.31 -14.06 -8.82
N ARG A 462 -37.73 -15.24 -9.30
CA ARG A 462 -37.55 -16.48 -8.56
C ARG A 462 -36.08 -16.89 -8.71
N PRO A 463 -35.32 -17.07 -7.62
CA PRO A 463 -33.94 -17.52 -7.72
C PRO A 463 -33.92 -18.89 -8.39
N ASP A 464 -32.98 -19.08 -9.32
CA ASP A 464 -32.73 -20.40 -9.86
C ASP A 464 -32.19 -21.35 -8.77
N ASN A 465 -32.14 -22.65 -9.05
CA ASN A 465 -31.70 -23.65 -8.06
C ASN A 465 -30.29 -23.38 -7.52
N LYS A 466 -29.38 -22.80 -8.33
CA LYS A 466 -28.01 -22.50 -7.90
C LYS A 466 -27.97 -21.28 -6.98
N VAL A 467 -28.73 -20.24 -7.30
CA VAL A 467 -28.87 -19.03 -6.47
C VAL A 467 -29.56 -19.39 -5.16
N PHE A 468 -30.62 -20.20 -5.21
CA PHE A 468 -31.30 -20.68 -4.02
C PHE A 468 -30.37 -21.50 -3.12
N ALA A 469 -29.61 -22.44 -3.67
CA ALA A 469 -28.62 -23.19 -2.90
C ALA A 469 -27.56 -22.29 -2.25
N LYS A 470 -27.11 -21.23 -2.94
CA LYS A 470 -26.20 -20.22 -2.36
C LYS A 470 -26.84 -19.41 -1.25
N GLN A 471 -28.10 -19.01 -1.40
CA GLN A 471 -28.85 -18.31 -0.36
C GLN A 471 -29.01 -19.18 0.88
N CYS A 472 -29.40 -20.45 0.72
CA CYS A 472 -29.45 -21.41 1.81
C CYS A 472 -28.08 -21.56 2.48
N TRP A 473 -27.02 -21.79 1.71
CA TRP A 473 -25.66 -21.89 2.26
C TRP A 473 -25.27 -20.64 3.05
N TYR A 474 -25.58 -19.45 2.54
CA TYR A 474 -25.28 -18.19 3.22
C TYR A 474 -26.00 -18.10 4.56
N VAL A 475 -27.30 -18.39 4.60
CA VAL A 475 -28.11 -18.41 5.82
C VAL A 475 -27.52 -19.40 6.83
N LEU A 476 -27.28 -20.65 6.41
CA LEU A 476 -26.74 -21.72 7.27
C LEU A 476 -25.37 -21.39 7.87
N ASN A 477 -24.54 -20.60 7.18
CA ASN A 477 -23.17 -20.29 7.64
C ASN A 477 -23.03 -18.91 8.30
N ASN A 478 -24.04 -18.04 8.22
CA ASN A 478 -23.94 -16.64 8.69
C ASN A 478 -25.08 -16.23 9.62
N CYS A 479 -26.02 -17.12 9.97
CA CYS A 479 -27.09 -16.88 10.93
C CYS A 479 -26.87 -17.73 12.20
N PRO A 480 -26.25 -17.18 13.25
CA PRO A 480 -26.04 -17.90 14.51
C PRO A 480 -27.35 -18.41 15.14
N GLU A 481 -28.46 -17.71 14.91
CA GLU A 481 -29.76 -17.99 15.51
C GLU A 481 -30.42 -19.29 15.01
N ILE A 482 -29.95 -19.83 13.88
CA ILE A 482 -30.42 -21.13 13.36
C ILE A 482 -29.50 -22.29 13.72
N ALA A 483 -28.46 -22.07 14.54
CA ALA A 483 -27.54 -23.13 14.97
C ALA A 483 -28.28 -24.33 15.60
N GLN A 484 -29.37 -24.08 16.32
CA GLN A 484 -30.22 -25.11 16.93
C GLN A 484 -30.96 -26.01 15.91
N TYR A 485 -31.05 -25.61 14.65
CA TYR A 485 -31.70 -26.37 13.57
C TYR A 485 -30.68 -27.05 12.63
N LEU A 486 -29.38 -26.95 12.93
CA LEU A 486 -28.29 -27.55 12.16
C LEU A 486 -27.79 -28.87 12.75
N GLU A 487 -28.32 -29.29 13.89
CA GLU A 487 -28.21 -30.65 14.44
C GLU A 487 -29.16 -31.60 13.72
#